data_AF-A0A1V4R5S9-F1
#
_entry.id   AF-A0A1V4R5S9-F1
#
_cell.length_a   1.000
_cell.length_b   1.000
_cell.length_c   1.000
_cell.angle_alpha   90.00
_cell.angle_beta   90.00
_cell.angle_gamma   90.00
#
_symmetry.space_group_name_H-M   'P 1'
#
loop_
_entity.id
_entity.type
_entity.pdbx_description
1 polymer ?
#
loop_
_entity_poly.entity_id
_entity_poly.type
_entity_poly.pdbx_seq_one_letter_code
_entity_poly.pdbx_strand_id
1 'polypeptide(L)'
;MSKIFRISILFFIFASFIYAKGGFPKSYYDIKSTKMKKMVFFNTLVPLIKKQNEQILKDREFIEQFFKTGVLNTKRDGIAMLKMIKLKKYYKVKKLYDYDSYMKKINIIPTSIILAQAALESGWGNSRFTKEANNIFGHWTYGQLKWCIQTSKKLERKNYKKQQTA
;
A
#
# COMPACT_ATOMS: atom_id res chain seq x y z
N MET A 1 2.25 -47.15 -13.86
CA MET A 1 1.71 -46.51 -12.64
C MET A 1 2.81 -45.69 -11.96
N SER A 2 2.42 -44.55 -11.38
CA SER A 2 3.21 -43.65 -10.52
C SER A 2 4.35 -42.83 -11.16
N LYS A 3 4.02 -41.60 -11.55
CA LYS A 3 4.91 -40.39 -11.56
C LYS A 3 4.11 -39.15 -11.99
N ILE A 4 3.12 -39.33 -12.87
CA ILE A 4 2.24 -38.26 -13.35
C ILE A 4 1.28 -37.76 -12.25
N PHE A 5 0.86 -38.62 -11.32
CA PHE A 5 -0.08 -38.26 -10.25
C PHE A 5 0.52 -37.36 -9.14
N ARG A 6 1.85 -37.28 -9.02
CA ARG A 6 2.52 -36.44 -8.01
C ARG A 6 2.61 -34.96 -8.42
N ILE A 7 2.57 -34.66 -9.72
CA ILE A 7 2.68 -33.30 -10.23
C ILE A 7 1.34 -32.54 -10.11
N SER A 8 0.19 -33.22 -10.26
CA SER A 8 -1.13 -32.59 -10.03
C SER A 8 -1.38 -32.18 -8.57
N ILE A 9 -0.83 -32.90 -7.59
CA ILE A 9 -1.00 -32.58 -6.17
C ILE A 9 -0.18 -31.33 -5.78
N LEU A 10 1.02 -31.13 -6.36
CA LEU A 10 1.82 -29.93 -6.12
C LEU A 10 1.19 -28.66 -6.73
N PHE A 11 0.50 -28.77 -7.85
CA PHE A 11 -0.21 -27.63 -8.46
C PHE A 11 -1.44 -27.21 -7.65
N PHE A 12 -2.11 -28.16 -6.98
CA PHE A 12 -3.28 -27.89 -6.13
C PHE A 12 -2.92 -27.17 -4.82
N ILE A 13 -1.74 -27.45 -4.25
CA ILE A 13 -1.26 -26.79 -3.03
C ILE A 13 -0.87 -25.32 -3.32
N PHE A 14 -0.40 -25.00 -4.53
CA PHE A 14 -0.06 -23.62 -4.90
C PHE A 14 -1.30 -22.74 -5.18
N ALA A 15 -2.36 -23.33 -5.74
CA ALA A 15 -3.62 -22.62 -6.00
C ALA A 15 -4.37 -22.18 -4.72
N SER A 16 -4.08 -22.82 -3.58
CA SER A 16 -4.72 -22.53 -2.30
C SER A 16 -4.24 -21.23 -1.65
N PHE A 17 -3.05 -20.74 -2.02
CA PHE A 17 -2.49 -19.48 -1.50
C PHE A 17 -3.12 -18.23 -2.15
N ILE A 18 -3.84 -18.40 -3.27
CA ILE A 18 -4.39 -17.29 -4.05
C ILE A 18 -5.74 -16.80 -3.48
N TYR A 19 -6.36 -17.55 -2.55
CA TYR A 19 -7.53 -17.09 -1.80
C TYR A 19 -7.15 -16.30 -0.53
N ALA A 20 -6.12 -15.46 -0.59
CA ALA A 20 -5.89 -14.48 0.44
C ALA A 20 -6.94 -13.36 0.33
N LYS A 21 -8.06 -13.50 1.05
CA LYS A 21 -8.93 -12.36 1.40
C LYS A 21 -8.03 -11.27 1.99
N GLY A 22 -8.21 -10.00 1.59
CA GLY A 22 -7.32 -8.89 1.97
C GLY A 22 -7.18 -8.69 3.48
N GLY A 23 -6.09 -8.07 3.93
CA GLY A 23 -5.84 -7.76 5.35
C GLY A 23 -4.90 -8.75 6.05
N PHE A 24 -4.96 -8.79 7.38
CA PHE A 24 -4.17 -9.71 8.21
C PHE A 24 -4.59 -11.18 8.01
N PRO A 25 -3.71 -12.17 8.26
CA PRO A 25 -4.06 -13.59 8.17
C PRO A 25 -5.18 -13.95 9.15
N LYS A 26 -5.97 -15.00 8.84
CA LYS A 26 -7.11 -15.42 9.69
C LYS A 26 -6.71 -15.61 11.16
N SER A 27 -5.54 -16.20 11.41
CA SER A 27 -4.97 -16.41 12.74
C SER A 27 -4.83 -15.13 13.56
N TYR A 28 -4.63 -13.98 12.94
CA TYR A 28 -4.60 -12.68 13.61
C TYR A 28 -5.95 -12.32 14.24
N TYR A 29 -7.05 -12.60 13.55
CA TYR A 29 -8.39 -12.26 14.00
C TYR A 29 -8.89 -13.19 15.10
N ASP A 30 -8.34 -14.40 15.18
CA ASP A 30 -8.64 -15.38 16.23
C ASP A 30 -7.94 -15.06 17.58
N ILE A 31 -7.02 -14.08 17.62
CA ILE A 31 -6.35 -13.64 18.84
C ILE A 31 -7.34 -12.95 19.79
N LYS A 32 -7.55 -13.56 20.97
CA LYS A 32 -8.41 -13.01 22.04
C LYS A 32 -7.72 -11.93 22.88
N SER A 33 -6.43 -12.08 23.15
CA SER A 33 -5.69 -11.12 23.99
C SER A 33 -5.41 -9.81 23.23
N THR A 34 -5.93 -8.71 23.75
CA THR A 34 -5.66 -7.35 23.21
C THR A 34 -4.17 -7.03 23.18
N LYS A 35 -3.42 -7.42 24.21
CA LYS A 35 -1.97 -7.20 24.28
C LYS A 35 -1.25 -7.95 23.15
N MET A 36 -1.57 -9.22 22.96
CA MET A 36 -0.98 -10.04 21.90
C MET A 36 -1.34 -9.51 20.51
N LYS A 37 -2.59 -9.10 20.30
CA LYS A 37 -3.05 -8.55 19.02
C LYS A 37 -2.28 -7.29 18.64
N LYS A 38 -2.10 -6.36 19.59
CA LYS A 38 -1.26 -5.16 19.37
C LYS A 38 0.18 -5.54 19.02
N MET A 39 0.78 -6.50 19.72
CA MET A 39 2.14 -6.96 19.44
C MET A 39 2.27 -7.52 18.01
N VAL A 40 1.36 -8.41 17.58
CA VAL A 40 1.36 -8.95 16.22
C VAL A 40 1.13 -7.85 15.18
N PHE A 41 0.28 -6.87 15.48
CA PHE A 41 0.06 -5.71 14.61
C PHE A 41 1.37 -4.94 14.36
N PHE A 42 2.11 -4.61 15.43
CA PHE A 42 3.42 -3.94 15.33
C PHE A 42 4.42 -4.79 14.56
N ASN A 43 4.57 -6.06 14.91
CA ASN A 43 5.52 -6.97 14.28
C ASN A 43 5.24 -7.17 12.79
N THR A 44 3.98 -7.02 12.37
CA THR A 44 3.59 -7.10 10.96
C THR A 44 3.94 -5.81 10.21
N LEU A 45 3.62 -4.64 10.78
CA LEU A 45 3.73 -3.37 10.06
C LEU A 45 5.13 -2.76 10.08
N VAL A 46 5.86 -2.88 11.19
CA VAL A 46 7.20 -2.30 11.32
C VAL A 46 8.14 -2.71 10.17
N PRO A 47 8.29 -4.01 9.81
CA PRO A 47 9.17 -4.38 8.70
C PRO A 47 8.69 -3.83 7.36
N LEU A 48 7.38 -3.76 7.12
CA LEU A 48 6.81 -3.19 5.89
C LEU A 48 7.10 -1.69 5.79
N ILE A 49 6.94 -0.96 6.90
CA ILE A 49 7.22 0.47 6.98
C ILE A 49 8.70 0.74 6.75
N LYS A 50 9.59 -0.03 7.42
CA LYS A 50 11.05 0.11 7.25
C LYS A 50 11.45 -0.11 5.79
N LYS A 51 10.97 -1.19 5.17
CA LYS A 51 11.24 -1.49 3.76
C LYS A 51 10.78 -0.35 2.83
N GLN A 52 9.62 0.23 3.09
CA GLN A 52 9.13 1.36 2.28
C GLN A 52 9.96 2.63 2.53
N ASN A 53 10.34 2.92 3.78
CA ASN A 53 11.19 4.05 4.11
C ASN A 53 12.57 3.92 3.45
N GLU A 54 13.18 2.74 3.45
CA GLU A 54 14.42 2.47 2.73
C GLU A 54 14.29 2.74 1.22
N GLN A 55 13.16 2.36 0.61
CA GLN A 55 12.93 2.65 -0.81
C GLN A 55 12.82 4.16 -1.07
N ILE A 56 12.11 4.90 -0.21
CA ILE A 56 11.99 6.36 -0.31
C ILE A 56 13.36 7.02 -0.18
N LEU A 57 14.20 6.55 0.75
CA LEU A 57 15.57 7.06 0.93
C LEU A 57 16.45 6.77 -0.29
N LYS A 58 16.37 5.57 -0.87
CA LYS A 58 17.07 5.23 -2.13
C LYS A 58 16.62 6.08 -3.30
N ASP A 59 15.33 6.39 -3.38
CA ASP A 59 14.81 7.31 -4.40
C ASP A 59 15.37 8.72 -4.18
N ARG A 60 15.41 9.19 -2.93
CA ARG A 60 15.96 10.50 -2.56
C ARG A 60 17.43 10.60 -2.92
N GLU A 61 18.23 9.63 -2.50
CA GLU A 61 19.67 9.55 -2.78
C GLU A 61 19.93 9.57 -4.29
N PHE A 62 19.15 8.80 -5.06
CA PHE A 62 19.25 8.81 -6.51
C PHE A 62 18.99 10.21 -7.10
N ILE A 63 17.97 10.93 -6.63
CA ILE A 63 17.74 12.32 -7.07
C ILE A 63 18.94 13.19 -6.71
N GLU A 64 19.43 13.14 -5.48
CA GLU A 64 20.58 13.94 -5.04
C GLU A 64 21.82 13.69 -5.92
N GLN A 65 22.13 12.42 -6.21
CA GLN A 65 23.24 12.04 -7.09
C GLN A 65 23.01 12.49 -8.55
N PHE A 66 21.78 12.37 -9.05
CA PHE A 66 21.42 12.80 -10.40
C PHE A 66 21.65 14.30 -10.61
N PHE A 67 21.35 15.13 -9.61
CA PHE A 67 21.59 16.57 -9.68
C PHE A 67 23.06 16.94 -9.41
N LYS A 68 23.77 16.20 -8.55
CA LYS A 68 25.22 16.42 -8.28
C LYS A 68 26.11 16.15 -9.48
N THR A 69 25.84 15.09 -10.25
CA THR A 69 26.67 14.69 -11.41
C THR A 69 26.47 15.55 -12.66
N GLY A 70 25.49 16.47 -12.62
CA GLY A 70 25.17 17.40 -13.70
C GLY A 70 24.26 16.80 -14.78
N VAL A 71 23.21 17.54 -15.15
CA VAL A 71 22.18 17.14 -16.14
C VAL A 71 22.77 16.75 -17.51
N LEU A 72 23.94 17.29 -17.87
CA LEU A 72 24.59 17.02 -19.16
C LEU A 72 25.25 15.64 -19.21
N ASN A 73 25.80 15.14 -18.10
CA ASN A 73 26.36 13.79 -18.02
C ASN A 73 25.25 12.73 -17.96
N THR A 74 24.16 13.03 -17.26
CA THR A 74 23.05 12.09 -17.07
C THR A 74 22.10 11.98 -18.26
N LYS A 75 22.05 12.96 -19.16
CA LYS A 75 21.35 12.83 -20.45
C LYS A 75 21.92 11.72 -21.35
N ARG A 76 23.18 11.32 -21.14
CA ARG A 76 23.82 10.19 -21.84
C ARG A 76 23.49 8.84 -21.20
N ASP A 77 23.02 8.82 -19.96
CA ASP A 77 22.56 7.62 -19.25
C ASP A 77 21.04 7.49 -19.36
N GLY A 78 20.60 6.73 -20.36
CA GLY A 78 19.18 6.46 -20.60
C GLY A 78 18.46 5.80 -19.42
N ILE A 79 19.16 4.99 -18.61
CA ILE A 79 18.56 4.28 -17.46
C ILE A 79 18.27 5.27 -16.35
N ALA A 80 19.23 6.15 -16.02
CA ALA A 80 19.03 7.21 -15.04
C ALA A 80 17.89 8.16 -15.47
N MET A 81 17.83 8.52 -16.75
CA MET A 81 16.77 9.37 -17.29
C MET A 81 15.38 8.71 -17.19
N LEU A 82 15.25 7.41 -17.53
CA LEU A 82 14.01 6.67 -17.37
C LEU A 82 13.55 6.61 -15.91
N LYS A 83 14.49 6.37 -14.98
CA LYS A 83 14.20 6.40 -13.53
C LYS A 83 13.74 7.79 -13.09
N MET A 84 14.37 8.87 -13.55
CA MET A 84 13.93 10.25 -13.28
C MET A 84 12.51 10.52 -13.75
N ILE A 85 12.15 10.11 -14.97
CA ILE A 85 10.79 10.27 -15.51
C ILE A 85 9.78 9.50 -14.65
N LYS A 86 10.13 8.28 -14.22
CA LYS A 86 9.28 7.48 -13.31
C LYS A 86 9.07 8.19 -11.97
N LEU A 87 10.14 8.69 -11.35
CA LEU A 87 10.08 9.37 -10.05
C LEU A 87 9.31 10.70 -10.14
N LYS A 88 9.50 11.47 -11.23
CA LYS A 88 8.69 12.67 -11.52
C LYS A 88 7.20 12.36 -11.47
N LYS A 89 6.77 11.31 -12.19
CA LYS A 89 5.37 10.89 -12.25
C LYS A 89 4.88 10.41 -10.90
N TYR A 90 5.65 9.57 -10.22
CA TYR A 90 5.29 8.97 -8.93
C TYR A 90 5.09 10.02 -7.83
N TYR A 91 6.07 10.92 -7.66
CA TYR A 91 6.02 11.99 -6.65
C TYR A 91 5.25 13.24 -7.10
N LYS A 92 4.69 13.21 -8.32
CA LYS A 92 3.90 14.30 -8.91
C LYS A 92 4.67 15.63 -8.93
N VAL A 93 5.92 15.59 -9.36
CA VAL A 93 6.75 16.78 -9.57
C VAL A 93 6.46 17.36 -10.96
N LYS A 94 6.24 18.68 -11.04
CA LYS A 94 5.80 19.34 -12.28
C LYS A 94 6.91 19.34 -13.34
N LYS A 95 8.09 19.84 -12.98
CA LYS A 95 9.27 19.96 -13.85
C LYS A 95 10.20 18.78 -13.60
N LEU A 96 10.86 18.28 -14.65
CA LEU A 96 11.79 17.16 -14.52
C LEU A 96 13.06 17.55 -13.76
N TYR A 97 13.52 18.79 -13.93
CA TYR A 97 14.72 19.33 -13.31
C TYR A 97 14.35 20.38 -12.24
N ASP A 98 13.75 19.93 -11.14
CA ASP A 98 13.34 20.79 -10.01
C ASP A 98 13.71 20.11 -8.69
N TYR A 99 14.97 20.30 -8.30
CA TYR A 99 15.57 19.65 -7.13
C TYR A 99 14.81 19.94 -5.84
N ASP A 100 14.44 21.21 -5.59
CA ASP A 100 13.78 21.61 -4.35
C ASP A 100 12.40 20.95 -4.20
N SER A 101 11.63 20.85 -5.29
CA SER A 101 10.36 20.14 -5.28
C SER A 101 10.52 18.66 -4.95
N TYR A 102 11.58 18.00 -5.46
CA TYR A 102 11.87 16.62 -5.09
C TYR A 102 12.23 16.49 -3.61
N MET A 103 13.10 17.35 -3.10
CA MET A 103 13.55 17.27 -1.70
C MET A 103 12.43 17.53 -0.69
N LYS A 104 11.42 18.33 -1.05
CA LYS A 104 10.21 18.55 -0.25
C LYS A 104 9.24 17.36 -0.27
N LYS A 105 9.22 16.57 -1.33
CA LYS A 105 8.23 15.51 -1.56
C LYS A 105 8.73 14.10 -1.23
N ILE A 106 10.03 13.85 -1.41
CA ILE A 106 10.65 12.55 -1.18
C ILE A 106 11.28 12.56 0.21
N ASN A 107 10.47 12.27 1.22
CA ASN A 107 10.96 12.11 2.58
C ASN A 107 10.19 11.02 3.30
N ILE A 108 10.83 10.43 4.29
CA ILE A 108 10.20 9.43 5.15
C ILE A 108 9.31 10.10 6.18
N ILE A 109 8.29 9.37 6.62
CA ILE A 109 7.48 9.74 7.80
C ILE A 109 7.97 8.86 8.95
N PRO A 110 8.13 9.41 10.17
CA PRO A 110 8.50 8.61 11.33
C PRO A 110 7.61 7.38 11.51
N THR A 111 8.23 6.22 11.73
CA THR A 111 7.53 4.93 11.87
C THR A 111 6.46 4.98 12.96
N SER A 112 6.72 5.70 14.06
CA SER A 112 5.77 5.89 15.15
C SER A 112 4.47 6.59 14.70
N ILE A 113 4.57 7.62 13.86
CA ILE A 113 3.42 8.36 13.33
C ILE A 113 2.59 7.46 12.41
N ILE A 114 3.25 6.73 11.51
CA ILE A 114 2.58 5.79 10.60
C ILE A 114 1.84 4.71 11.40
N LEU A 115 2.49 4.14 12.42
CA LEU A 115 1.88 3.13 13.29
C LEU A 115 0.72 3.68 14.10
N ALA A 116 0.84 4.89 14.65
CA ALA A 116 -0.22 5.54 15.41
C ALA A 116 -1.46 5.76 14.54
N GLN A 117 -1.28 6.29 13.32
CA GLN A 117 -2.37 6.49 12.38
C GLN A 117 -2.99 5.14 11.94
N ALA A 118 -2.16 4.16 11.59
CA ALA A 118 -2.64 2.83 11.22
C ALA A 118 -3.47 2.21 12.36
N ALA A 119 -2.99 2.30 13.60
CA ALA A 119 -3.68 1.75 14.77
C ALA A 119 -5.02 2.45 15.02
N LEU A 120 -5.05 3.79 14.90
CA LEU A 120 -6.24 4.62 15.10
C LEU A 120 -7.30 4.31 14.02
N GLU A 121 -6.93 4.37 12.74
CA GLU A 121 -7.86 4.23 11.60
C GLU A 121 -8.38 2.80 11.43
N SER A 122 -7.54 1.80 11.70
CA SER A 122 -7.93 0.39 11.55
C SER A 122 -8.49 -0.24 12.83
N GLY A 123 -8.46 0.47 13.96
CA GLY A 123 -8.79 -0.11 15.27
C GLY A 123 -7.90 -1.31 15.59
N TRP A 124 -6.58 -1.13 15.47
CA TRP A 124 -5.58 -2.21 15.56
C TRP A 124 -5.86 -3.35 14.58
N GLY A 125 -6.20 -3.02 13.32
CA GLY A 125 -6.46 -3.97 12.25
C GLY A 125 -7.81 -4.68 12.29
N ASN A 126 -8.69 -4.38 13.25
CA ASN A 126 -9.99 -5.07 13.39
C ASN A 126 -11.09 -4.50 12.48
N SER A 127 -10.87 -3.31 11.91
CA SER A 127 -11.81 -2.65 11.01
C SER A 127 -12.22 -3.57 9.87
N ARG A 128 -13.51 -3.53 9.52
CA ARG A 128 -14.06 -4.25 8.38
C ARG A 128 -13.31 -3.90 7.08
N PHE A 129 -12.90 -2.64 6.93
CA PHE A 129 -12.14 -2.17 5.78
C PHE A 129 -10.73 -2.78 5.72
N THR A 130 -10.09 -3.00 6.85
CA THR A 130 -8.80 -3.71 6.89
C THR A 130 -8.99 -5.19 6.57
N LYS A 131 -10.02 -5.82 7.14
CA LYS A 131 -10.34 -7.25 7.00
C LYS A 131 -10.79 -7.70 5.61
N GLU A 132 -11.50 -6.85 4.89
CA GLU A 132 -12.11 -7.24 3.61
C GLU A 132 -11.41 -6.55 2.43
N ALA A 133 -10.77 -5.41 2.68
CA ALA A 133 -10.24 -4.53 1.62
C ALA A 133 -8.75 -4.18 1.80
N ASN A 134 -8.04 -4.75 2.78
CA ASN A 134 -6.63 -4.42 3.07
C ASN A 134 -6.38 -2.90 3.24
N ASN A 135 -7.37 -2.17 3.73
CA ASN A 135 -7.29 -0.73 3.91
C ASN A 135 -7.02 -0.41 5.39
N ILE A 136 -5.75 -0.23 5.72
CA ILE A 136 -5.30 0.00 7.11
C ILE A 136 -5.30 1.47 7.52
N PHE A 137 -5.31 2.39 6.55
CA PHE A 137 -5.31 3.83 6.76
C PHE A 137 -6.67 4.48 6.52
N GLY A 138 -7.72 3.68 6.34
CA GLY A 138 -9.09 4.20 6.19
C GLY A 138 -9.28 5.09 4.96
N HIS A 139 -8.51 4.91 3.90
CA HIS A 139 -8.64 5.74 2.70
C HIS A 139 -10.04 5.59 2.08
N TRP A 140 -10.72 6.72 1.88
CA TRP A 140 -12.00 6.78 1.20
C TRP A 140 -11.79 6.98 -0.29
N THR A 141 -12.55 6.26 -1.13
CA THR A 141 -12.60 6.51 -2.57
C THR A 141 -14.02 6.91 -2.96
N TYR A 142 -14.13 7.89 -3.85
CA TYR A 142 -15.41 8.32 -4.42
C TYR A 142 -15.58 7.65 -5.79
N GLY A 143 -16.25 6.49 -5.83
CA GLY A 143 -16.51 5.74 -7.05
C GLY A 143 -17.06 4.33 -6.77
N GLN A 144 -17.58 3.65 -7.80
CA GLN A 144 -18.05 2.25 -7.73
C GLN A 144 -16.90 1.23 -7.65
N LEU A 145 -15.85 1.52 -6.87
CA LEU A 145 -14.75 0.57 -6.67
C LEU A 145 -15.09 -0.33 -5.49
N LYS A 146 -15.46 -1.59 -5.78
CA LYS A 146 -15.74 -2.68 -4.83
C LYS A 146 -14.66 -2.90 -3.76
N TRP A 147 -13.46 -2.36 -3.97
CA TRP A 147 -12.30 -2.44 -3.07
C TRP A 147 -12.40 -1.52 -1.85
N CYS A 148 -13.37 -0.62 -1.79
CA CYS A 148 -13.74 0.12 -0.59
C CYS A 148 -15.21 -0.18 -0.34
N ILE A 149 -15.54 -0.85 0.77
CA ILE A 149 -16.93 -1.25 1.05
C ILE A 149 -17.75 0.01 1.32
N GLN A 150 -18.37 0.58 0.28
CA GLN A 150 -19.52 1.45 0.51
C GLN A 150 -20.55 0.58 1.23
N THR A 151 -20.99 1.04 2.40
CA THR A 151 -22.12 0.43 3.10
C THR A 151 -23.28 0.37 2.11
N SER A 152 -23.69 -0.83 1.68
CA SER A 152 -24.83 -1.05 0.78
C SER A 152 -26.05 -0.23 1.22
N LYS A 153 -26.25 -0.12 2.53
CA LYS A 153 -27.29 0.70 3.18
C LYS A 153 -27.27 2.19 2.82
N LYS A 154 -26.13 2.79 2.48
CA LYS A 154 -26.03 4.24 2.14
C LYS A 154 -26.30 4.48 0.65
N LEU A 155 -25.98 3.53 -0.23
CA LEU A 155 -26.35 3.55 -1.65
C LEU A 155 -27.86 3.32 -1.80
N GLU A 156 -28.43 2.36 -1.07
CA GLU A 156 -29.88 2.08 -1.06
C GLU A 156 -30.69 3.31 -0.60
N ARG A 157 -30.27 3.97 0.50
CA ARG A 157 -30.91 5.22 0.97
C ARG A 157 -30.82 6.37 -0.03
N LYS A 158 -29.73 6.45 -0.80
CA LYS A 158 -29.54 7.52 -1.80
C LYS A 158 -30.38 7.27 -3.05
N ASN A 159 -30.54 6.01 -3.45
CA ASN A 159 -31.41 5.62 -4.58
C ASN A 159 -32.89 5.75 -4.22
N TYR A 160 -33.29 5.39 -3.00
CA TYR A 160 -34.65 5.56 -2.51
C TYR A 160 -35.08 7.04 -2.48
N LYS A 161 -34.21 7.93 -1.98
CA LYS A 161 -34.48 9.38 -2.00
C LYS A 161 -34.56 9.97 -3.41
N LYS A 162 -33.84 9.41 -4.38
CA LYS A 162 -33.85 9.89 -5.77
C LYS A 162 -35.11 9.46 -6.54
N GLN A 163 -35.75 8.35 -6.12
CA GLN A 163 -37.03 7.87 -6.65
C GLN A 163 -38.25 8.59 -6.07
N GLN A 164 -38.09 9.30 -4.94
CA GLN A 164 -39.17 10.10 -4.33
C GLN A 164 -39.18 11.57 -4.78
N THR A 165 -38.15 12.00 -5.52
CA THR A 165 -37.98 13.39 -5.99
C THR A 165 -38.04 13.50 -7.52
N ALA A 166 -38.51 12.46 -8.20
CA ALA A 166 -38.81 12.41 -9.63
C ALA A 166 -40.27 12.01 -9.80
#